data_AF-A0A932NZU4-F1
#
_entry.id   AF-A0A932NZU4-F1
#
_cell.length_a   1.000
_cell.length_b   1.000
_cell.length_c   1.000
_cell.angle_alpha   90.00
_cell.angle_beta   90.00
_cell.angle_gamma   90.00
#
_symmetry.space_group_name_H-M   'P 1'
#
loop_
_entity.id
_entity.type
_entity.pdbx_description
1 polymer ?
#
loop_
_entity_poly.entity_id
_entity_poly.type
_entity_poly.pdbx_seq_one_letter_code
_entity_poly.pdbx_strand_id
1 'polypeptide(L)'
;MKWKKSRSSSRNSPLSVSKVFFLGLFLGNAGVVCPNPITYILLIYIAGAGDMWEGFWLMGMNGIGRAMPLIFLSVLGILGVNALPGLLKRKVTVDKFIGWSLVALASFITLNGVSGHLWYEGGFFHEGLNMAAESIGGARIAEADIPIEQIGQKAPFAEWGFWANFLLTLGVLFWYWWKSGRRFTKEVVIVLAIFMLWGLSLVPLGIEPM
;
A
#
# COMPACT_ATOMS: atom_id res chain seq x y z
N MET A 1 -53.69 -29.91 22.88
CA MET A 1 -52.33 -30.39 23.21
C MET A 1 -51.37 -29.21 23.12
N LYS A 2 -50.89 -28.73 24.27
CA LYS A 2 -50.05 -27.52 24.44
C LYS A 2 -48.64 -27.75 23.91
N TRP A 3 -48.22 -27.02 22.88
CA TRP A 3 -46.79 -26.88 22.57
C TRP A 3 -46.19 -25.74 23.40
N LYS A 4 -45.50 -26.13 24.47
CA LYS A 4 -44.80 -25.27 25.40
C LYS A 4 -43.33 -25.20 24.98
N LYS A 5 -42.93 -24.06 24.42
CA LYS A 5 -41.69 -23.31 24.70
C LYS A 5 -40.42 -24.14 25.02
N SER A 6 -39.46 -24.16 24.10
CA SER A 6 -38.03 -24.20 24.46
C SER A 6 -37.32 -23.02 23.79
N ARG A 7 -37.11 -21.97 24.58
CA ARG A 7 -36.13 -20.92 24.31
C ARG A 7 -34.76 -21.47 24.74
N SER A 8 -33.82 -21.66 23.83
CA SER A 8 -32.39 -21.47 24.13
C SER A 8 -32.06 -20.08 23.58
N SER A 9 -31.90 -19.01 24.37
CA SER A 9 -30.98 -18.81 25.49
C SER A 9 -29.52 -19.07 25.11
N SER A 10 -29.07 -18.64 23.92
CA SER A 10 -27.66 -18.24 23.75
C SER A 10 -27.49 -16.85 24.34
N ARG A 11 -27.37 -16.86 25.66
CA ARG A 11 -27.07 -15.77 26.57
C ARG A 11 -25.94 -14.92 26.01
N ASN A 12 -26.19 -13.61 25.90
CA ASN A 12 -25.16 -12.56 25.89
C ASN A 12 -24.18 -12.85 27.04
N SER A 13 -23.05 -13.47 26.73
CA SER A 13 -21.88 -13.38 27.59
C SER A 13 -21.07 -12.23 27.02
N PRO A 14 -20.71 -11.19 27.81
CA PRO A 14 -19.64 -10.32 27.39
C PRO A 14 -18.45 -11.25 27.12
N LEU A 15 -17.84 -11.19 25.93
CA LEU A 15 -16.62 -11.96 25.70
C LEU A 15 -15.70 -11.67 26.88
N SER A 16 -15.34 -12.70 27.65
CA SER A 16 -14.45 -12.51 28.78
C SER A 16 -13.17 -11.86 28.26
N VAL A 17 -12.66 -10.85 28.97
CA VAL A 17 -11.47 -10.09 28.55
C VAL A 17 -10.32 -11.04 28.18
N SER A 18 -10.19 -12.18 28.87
CA SER A 18 -9.23 -13.24 28.55
C SER A 18 -9.44 -13.85 27.15
N LYS A 19 -10.67 -14.13 26.72
CA LYS A 19 -10.94 -14.68 25.38
C LYS A 19 -10.64 -13.66 24.29
N VAL A 20 -10.98 -12.39 24.51
CA VAL A 20 -10.64 -11.30 23.57
C VAL A 20 -9.12 -11.09 23.51
N PHE A 21 -8.46 -11.14 24.65
CA PHE A 21 -7.01 -11.01 24.77
C PHE A 21 -6.29 -12.15 24.03
N PHE A 22 -6.66 -13.41 24.27
CA PHE A 22 -6.04 -14.53 23.54
C PHE A 22 -6.37 -14.51 22.05
N LEU A 23 -7.61 -14.16 21.67
CA LEU A 23 -7.97 -14.01 20.27
C LEU A 23 -7.14 -12.90 19.59
N GLY A 24 -6.94 -11.76 20.26
CA GLY A 24 -6.09 -10.66 19.80
C GLY A 24 -4.61 -11.05 19.72
N LEU A 25 -4.10 -11.78 20.71
CA LEU A 25 -2.73 -12.28 20.75
C LEU A 25 -2.47 -13.28 19.61
N PHE A 26 -3.42 -14.18 19.32
CA PHE A 26 -3.30 -15.14 18.22
C PHE A 26 -3.51 -14.49 16.85
N LEU A 27 -4.46 -13.57 16.69
CA LEU A 27 -4.64 -12.80 15.45
C LEU A 27 -3.44 -11.89 15.16
N GLY A 28 -2.83 -11.30 16.19
CA GLY A 28 -1.62 -10.50 16.07
C GLY A 28 -0.40 -11.34 15.65
N ASN A 29 -0.25 -12.54 16.21
CA ASN A 29 0.82 -13.47 15.81
C ASN A 29 0.59 -14.12 14.43
N ALA A 30 -0.65 -14.27 13.98
CA ALA A 30 -0.94 -14.73 12.62
C ALA A 30 -0.31 -13.80 11.57
N GLY A 31 -0.17 -12.51 11.87
CA GLY A 31 0.52 -11.54 11.02
C GLY A 31 2.04 -11.74 10.90
N VAL A 32 2.68 -12.41 11.86
CA VAL A 32 4.12 -12.72 11.87
C VAL A 32 4.41 -13.95 11.00
N VAL A 33 3.46 -14.89 10.93
CA VAL A 33 3.58 -16.15 10.17
C VAL A 33 3.02 -16.04 8.74
N CYS A 34 2.07 -15.14 8.48
CA CYS A 34 1.60 -14.93 7.11
C CYS A 34 2.72 -14.33 6.23
N PRO A 35 3.08 -14.99 5.10
CA PRO A 35 4.24 -14.65 4.30
C PRO A 35 3.94 -13.42 3.47
N ASN A 36 4.02 -12.23 4.09
CA ASN A 36 4.12 -11.02 3.32
C ASN A 36 5.56 -10.91 2.80
N PRO A 37 5.78 -10.84 1.47
CA PRO A 37 7.12 -10.74 0.88
C PRO A 37 7.97 -9.59 1.47
N ILE A 38 7.34 -8.50 1.92
CA ILE A 38 8.03 -7.37 2.55
C ILE A 38 8.71 -7.77 3.87
N THR A 39 8.10 -8.66 4.67
CA THR A 39 8.68 -9.08 5.95
C THR A 39 9.98 -9.84 5.77
N TYR A 40 10.11 -10.67 4.72
CA TYR A 40 11.35 -11.39 4.45
C TYR A 40 12.49 -10.44 4.08
N ILE A 41 12.21 -9.44 3.25
CA ILE A 41 13.22 -8.44 2.85
C ILE A 41 13.67 -7.63 4.07
N LEU A 42 12.74 -7.22 4.93
CA LEU A 42 13.08 -6.55 6.19
C LEU A 42 13.94 -7.43 7.10
N LEU A 43 13.62 -8.71 7.25
CA LEU A 43 14.41 -9.62 8.07
C LEU A 43 15.84 -9.80 7.54
N ILE A 44 16.01 -9.88 6.21
CA ILE A 44 17.34 -9.93 5.58
C ILE A 44 18.10 -8.62 5.82
N TYR A 45 17.43 -7.47 5.68
CA TYR A 45 18.03 -6.16 5.94
C TYR A 45 18.48 -6.03 7.40
N ILE A 46 17.61 -6.39 8.36
CA ILE A 46 17.91 -6.33 9.79
C ILE A 46 19.07 -7.27 10.15
N ALA A 47 19.06 -8.48 9.59
CA ALA A 47 20.16 -9.43 9.76
C ALA A 47 21.48 -8.91 9.17
N GLY A 48 21.43 -8.13 8.09
CA GLY A 48 22.60 -7.49 7.48
C GLY A 48 23.07 -6.22 8.21
N ALA A 49 22.16 -5.42 8.74
CA ALA A 49 22.47 -4.16 9.45
C ALA A 49 23.03 -4.41 10.86
N GLY A 50 22.60 -5.49 11.52
CA GLY A 50 23.13 -5.89 12.84
C GLY A 50 22.68 -5.03 14.02
N ASP A 51 21.82 -4.02 13.79
CA ASP A 51 21.25 -3.19 14.86
C ASP A 51 19.85 -3.68 15.28
N MET A 52 19.73 -4.01 16.56
CA MET A 52 18.49 -4.43 17.19
C MET A 52 17.45 -3.29 17.23
N TRP A 53 17.88 -2.04 17.39
CA TRP A 53 16.99 -0.89 17.51
C TRP A 53 16.35 -0.54 16.16
N GLU A 54 17.13 -0.50 15.09
CA GLU A 54 16.60 -0.36 13.73
C GLU A 54 15.64 -1.50 13.37
N GLY A 55 15.99 -2.74 13.70
CA GLY A 55 15.13 -3.88 13.42
C GLY A 55 13.80 -3.85 14.18
N PHE A 56 13.82 -3.40 15.44
CA PHE A 56 12.61 -3.18 16.22
C PHE A 56 11.70 -2.14 15.56
N TRP A 57 12.26 -1.02 15.08
CA TRP A 57 11.49 0.06 14.51
C TRP A 57 10.92 -0.27 13.13
N LEU A 58 11.72 -0.90 12.26
CA LEU A 58 11.27 -1.39 10.96
C LEU A 58 10.16 -2.43 11.09
N MET A 59 10.31 -3.39 12.01
CA MET A 59 9.28 -4.39 12.26
C MET A 59 8.03 -3.81 12.94
N GLY A 60 8.22 -2.86 13.86
CA GLY A 60 7.15 -2.14 14.54
C GLY A 60 6.26 -1.35 13.57
N MET A 61 6.87 -0.58 12.67
CA MET A 61 6.15 0.17 11.63
C MET A 61 5.40 -0.74 10.67
N ASN A 62 6.02 -1.83 10.21
CA ASN A 62 5.34 -2.84 9.39
C ASN A 62 4.16 -3.50 10.13
N GLY A 63 4.28 -3.74 11.43
CA GLY A 63 3.19 -4.24 12.27
C GLY A 63 2.04 -3.24 12.41
N ILE A 64 2.34 -1.97 12.68
CA ILE A 64 1.36 -0.89 12.78
C ILE A 64 0.59 -0.74 11.47
N GLY A 65 1.27 -0.75 10.32
CA GLY A 65 0.61 -0.66 9.01
C GLY A 65 -0.44 -1.75 8.76
N ARG A 66 -0.21 -2.96 9.28
CA ARG A 66 -1.18 -4.08 9.19
C ARG A 66 -2.31 -3.97 10.21
N ALA A 67 -2.04 -3.40 11.38
CA ALA A 67 -3.04 -3.20 12.41
C ALA A 67 -4.00 -2.05 12.06
N MET A 68 -3.56 -1.06 11.27
CA MET A 68 -4.33 0.14 10.92
C MET A 68 -5.73 -0.16 10.36
N PRO A 69 -5.93 -1.06 9.37
CA PRO A 69 -7.26 -1.40 8.88
C PRO A 69 -8.20 -1.95 9.97
N LEU A 70 -7.68 -2.76 10.89
CA LEU A 70 -8.46 -3.35 11.99
C LEU A 70 -8.81 -2.30 13.05
N ILE A 71 -7.86 -1.42 13.39
CA ILE A 71 -8.07 -0.29 14.31
C ILE A 71 -9.12 0.67 13.71
N PHE A 72 -9.03 0.96 12.42
CA PHE A 72 -9.99 1.82 11.75
C PHE A 72 -11.41 1.22 11.78
N LEU A 73 -11.56 -0.07 11.48
CA LEU A 73 -12.84 -0.76 11.56
C LEU A 73 -13.38 -0.85 13.00
N SER A 74 -12.50 -1.01 14.00
CA SER A 74 -12.92 -1.03 15.40
C SER A 74 -13.43 0.33 15.87
N VAL A 75 -12.77 1.43 15.48
CA VAL A 75 -13.22 2.80 15.75
C VAL A 75 -14.56 3.07 15.07
N LEU A 76 -14.73 2.71 13.80
CA LEU A 76 -16.02 2.83 13.11
C LEU A 76 -17.12 2.01 13.78
N GLY A 77 -16.78 0.82 14.28
CA GLY A 77 -17.68 -0.02 15.08
C GLY A 77 -18.11 0.65 16.39
N ILE A 78 -17.19 1.30 17.10
CA ILE A 78 -17.47 2.06 18.34
C ILE A 78 -18.38 3.26 18.03
N LEU A 79 -18.18 3.94 16.91
CA LEU A 79 -19.02 5.05 16.43
C LEU A 79 -20.40 4.59 15.92
N GLY A 80 -20.69 3.29 15.96
CA GLY A 80 -21.98 2.73 15.54
C GLY A 80 -22.16 2.62 14.01
N VAL A 81 -21.11 2.86 13.23
CA VAL A 81 -21.13 2.74 11.77
C VAL A 81 -20.95 1.28 11.38
N ASN A 82 -22.01 0.65 10.88
CA ASN A 82 -21.92 -0.71 10.36
C ASN A 82 -21.28 -0.70 8.95
N ALA A 83 -19.96 -0.68 8.90
CA ALA A 83 -19.18 -0.64 7.66
C ALA A 83 -19.18 -1.98 6.89
N LEU A 84 -19.48 -3.10 7.55
CA LEU A 84 -19.41 -4.44 6.93
C LEU A 84 -20.40 -4.64 5.77
N PRO A 85 -21.71 -4.35 5.91
CA PRO A 85 -22.67 -4.51 4.81
C PRO A 85 -22.35 -3.63 3.60
N GLY A 86 -21.88 -2.40 3.84
CA GLY A 86 -21.47 -1.48 2.79
C GLY A 86 -20.25 -1.98 2.02
N LEU A 87 -19.28 -2.53 2.74
CA LEU A 87 -18.07 -3.15 2.16
C LEU A 87 -18.41 -4.40 1.37
N LEU A 88 -19.23 -5.29 1.92
CA LEU A 88 -19.65 -6.53 1.25
C LEU A 88 -20.45 -6.26 -0.02
N LYS A 89 -21.31 -5.23 -0.04
CA LYS A 89 -22.07 -4.82 -1.23
C LYS A 89 -21.15 -4.35 -2.37
N ARG A 90 -19.99 -3.78 -2.06
CA ARG A 90 -19.01 -3.27 -3.04
C ARG A 90 -17.77 -4.14 -3.18
N LYS A 91 -17.78 -5.37 -2.64
CA LYS A 91 -16.63 -6.28 -2.63
C LYS A 91 -15.97 -6.41 -4.00
N VAL A 92 -16.76 -6.62 -5.05
CA VAL A 92 -16.23 -6.77 -6.42
C VAL A 92 -15.52 -5.50 -6.91
N THR A 93 -16.05 -4.33 -6.59
CA THR A 93 -15.42 -3.05 -6.95
C THR A 93 -14.13 -2.83 -6.16
N VAL A 94 -14.15 -3.15 -4.86
CA VAL A 94 -12.98 -3.02 -3.98
C VAL A 94 -11.88 -3.99 -4.40
N ASP A 95 -12.21 -5.26 -4.66
CA ASP A 95 -11.26 -6.28 -5.12
C ASP A 95 -10.62 -5.87 -6.46
N LYS A 96 -11.40 -5.29 -7.38
CA LYS A 96 -10.88 -4.73 -8.65
C LYS A 96 -9.96 -3.54 -8.42
N PHE A 97 -10.35 -2.61 -7.55
CA PHE A 97 -9.53 -1.45 -7.22
C PHE A 97 -8.19 -1.88 -6.61
N ILE A 98 -8.22 -2.80 -5.64
CA ILE A 98 -7.02 -3.38 -5.02
C ILE A 98 -6.14 -4.06 -6.07
N GLY A 99 -6.73 -4.84 -6.98
CA GLY A 99 -6.01 -5.50 -8.07
C GLY A 99 -5.26 -4.50 -8.95
N TRP A 100 -5.92 -3.42 -9.39
CA TRP A 100 -5.28 -2.40 -10.22
C TRP A 100 -4.27 -1.55 -9.46
N SER A 101 -4.51 -1.26 -8.17
CA SER A 101 -3.52 -0.56 -7.33
C SER A 101 -2.26 -1.41 -7.11
N LEU A 102 -2.41 -2.73 -6.98
CA LEU A 102 -1.28 -3.65 -6.86
C LEU A 102 -0.43 -3.67 -8.13
N VAL A 103 -1.03 -3.55 -9.32
CA VAL A 103 -0.29 -3.44 -10.58
C VAL A 103 0.54 -2.16 -10.63
N ALA A 104 -0.07 -1.01 -10.27
CA ALA A 104 0.64 0.26 -10.24
C ALA A 104 1.79 0.25 -9.21
N LEU A 105 1.53 -0.25 -7.99
CA LEU A 105 2.55 -0.38 -6.94
C LEU A 105 3.65 -1.37 -7.31
N ALA A 106 3.31 -2.51 -7.91
CA ALA A 106 4.32 -3.49 -8.33
C ALA A 106 5.23 -2.93 -9.42
N SER A 107 4.68 -2.19 -10.40
CA SER A 107 5.48 -1.49 -11.39
C SER A 107 6.44 -0.48 -10.75
N PHE A 108 5.92 0.35 -9.85
CA PHE A 108 6.70 1.35 -9.13
C PHE A 108 7.83 0.74 -8.29
N ILE A 109 7.54 -0.27 -7.48
CA ILE A 109 8.54 -0.94 -6.61
C ILE A 109 9.59 -1.67 -7.45
N THR A 110 9.17 -2.36 -8.52
CA THR A 110 10.10 -3.09 -9.39
C THR A 110 11.09 -2.12 -10.03
N LEU A 111 10.62 -0.96 -10.49
CA LEU A 111 11.49 0.04 -11.10
C LEU A 111 12.38 0.74 -10.09
N ASN A 112 11.90 0.96 -8.87
CA ASN A 112 12.76 1.42 -7.78
C ASN A 112 13.88 0.44 -7.45
N GLY A 113 13.59 -0.86 -7.47
CA GLY A 113 14.61 -1.89 -7.28
C GLY A 113 15.65 -1.96 -8.41
N VAL A 114 15.26 -1.67 -9.65
CA VAL A 114 16.13 -1.79 -10.84
C VAL A 114 16.86 -0.49 -11.17
N SER A 115 16.16 0.64 -11.12
CA SER A 115 16.59 1.96 -11.61
C SER A 115 16.80 2.99 -10.49
N GLY A 116 16.72 2.60 -9.21
CA GLY A 116 16.86 3.50 -8.07
C GLY A 116 15.65 4.42 -7.89
N HIS A 117 15.80 5.50 -7.12
CA HIS A 117 14.73 6.47 -6.83
C HIS A 117 14.80 7.73 -7.73
N LEU A 118 15.98 8.02 -8.28
CA LEU A 118 16.28 9.17 -9.15
C LEU A 118 15.32 9.36 -10.34
N TRP A 119 14.67 8.30 -10.83
CA TRP A 119 13.81 8.38 -12.01
C TRP A 119 12.46 9.07 -11.77
N TYR A 120 12.04 9.24 -10.50
CA TYR A 120 10.77 9.89 -10.15
C TYR A 120 10.90 11.12 -9.24
N GLU A 121 12.11 11.48 -8.81
CA GLU A 121 12.39 12.66 -7.96
C GLU A 121 11.93 13.97 -8.59
N GLY A 122 12.23 14.20 -9.86
CA GLY A 122 11.77 15.42 -10.55
C GLY A 122 10.28 15.43 -10.93
N GLY A 123 9.52 14.42 -10.49
CA GLY A 123 8.11 14.25 -10.81
C GLY A 123 7.21 15.08 -9.90
N PHE A 124 6.08 15.53 -10.44
CA PHE A 124 5.06 16.31 -9.71
C PHE A 124 4.65 15.65 -8.37
N PHE A 125 4.58 14.32 -8.34
CA PHE A 125 4.20 13.59 -7.12
C PHE A 125 5.26 13.68 -6.01
N HIS A 126 6.55 13.59 -6.34
CA HIS A 126 7.62 13.63 -5.35
C HIS A 126 7.84 15.06 -4.87
N GLU A 127 7.97 16.01 -5.79
CA GLU A 127 8.18 17.42 -5.46
C GLU A 127 6.98 18.03 -4.73
N GLY A 128 5.76 17.72 -5.16
CA GLY A 128 4.55 18.14 -4.46
C GLY A 128 4.46 17.56 -3.04
N LEU A 129 4.96 16.34 -2.81
CA LEU A 129 5.06 15.75 -1.48
C LEU A 129 6.16 16.44 -0.67
N ASN A 130 7.28 16.79 -1.30
CA ASN A 130 8.40 17.49 -0.67
C ASN A 130 7.98 18.89 -0.20
N MET A 131 7.30 19.66 -1.05
CA MET A 131 6.70 20.95 -0.70
C MET A 131 5.70 20.83 0.46
N ALA A 132 4.85 19.79 0.43
CA ALA A 132 3.90 19.55 1.51
C ALA A 132 4.62 19.20 2.83
N ALA A 133 5.64 18.34 2.77
CA ALA A 133 6.47 17.96 3.91
C ALA A 133 7.22 19.17 4.49
N GLU A 134 7.75 20.04 3.63
CA GLU A 134 8.40 21.29 4.04
C GLU A 134 7.41 22.23 4.74
N SER A 135 6.20 22.38 4.19
CA SER A 135 5.16 23.25 4.75
C SER A 135 4.67 22.82 6.14
N ILE A 136 4.75 21.52 6.45
CA ILE A 136 4.26 20.94 7.71
C ILE A 136 5.39 20.77 8.73
N GLY A 137 6.59 20.40 8.26
CA GLY A 137 7.70 19.91 9.09
C GLY A 137 8.98 20.75 9.04
N GLY A 138 9.05 21.75 8.16
CA GLY A 138 10.26 22.52 7.85
C GLY A 138 11.34 21.68 7.15
N ALA A 139 12.49 22.31 6.86
CA ALA A 139 13.63 21.73 6.14
C ALA A 139 14.28 20.47 6.78
N ARG A 140 13.74 19.96 7.88
CA ARG A 140 14.17 18.71 8.54
C ARG A 140 13.37 17.48 8.10
N ILE A 141 12.20 17.67 7.50
CA ILE A 141 11.32 16.60 7.01
C ILE A 141 11.26 16.59 5.48
N ALA A 142 11.47 17.75 4.85
CA ALA A 142 11.77 17.82 3.42
C ALA A 142 13.09 17.07 3.12
N GLU A 143 13.23 16.54 1.91
CA GLU A 143 14.48 15.93 1.47
C GLU A 143 15.65 16.88 1.71
N ALA A 144 16.72 16.37 2.34
CA ALA A 144 17.94 17.13 2.48
C ALA A 144 18.52 17.35 1.07
N ASP A 145 18.90 18.58 0.77
CA ASP A 145 19.69 18.97 -0.40
C ASP A 145 21.07 18.27 -0.32
N ILE A 146 21.11 16.97 -0.59
CA ILE A 146 22.33 16.22 -0.73
C ILE A 146 22.68 16.30 -2.21
N PRO A 147 23.72 17.05 -2.60
CA PRO A 147 24.10 17.16 -4.00
C PRO A 147 24.37 15.75 -4.54
N ILE A 148 23.62 15.39 -5.59
CA ILE A 148 23.58 14.08 -6.25
C ILE A 148 24.97 13.61 -6.72
N GLU A 149 25.95 14.52 -6.79
CA GLU A 149 27.35 14.21 -7.08
C GLU A 149 28.09 13.43 -5.97
N GLN A 150 27.66 13.50 -4.70
CA GLN A 150 28.36 12.86 -3.59
C GLN A 150 27.97 11.40 -3.33
N ILE A 151 26.85 10.93 -3.87
CA ILE A 151 26.46 9.52 -3.82
C ILE A 151 26.63 8.98 -5.23
N GLY A 152 27.67 8.18 -5.47
CA GLY A 152 28.03 7.58 -6.77
C GLY A 152 27.01 6.57 -7.32
N GLN A 153 25.72 6.86 -7.17
CA GLN A 153 24.58 6.01 -7.48
C GLN A 153 23.93 6.52 -8.76
N LYS A 154 24.69 6.59 -9.86
CA LYS A 154 24.12 6.62 -11.22
C LYS A 154 23.42 5.28 -11.42
N ALA A 155 22.18 5.18 -10.95
CA ALA A 155 21.38 3.99 -11.15
C ALA A 155 21.20 3.78 -12.67
N PRO A 156 21.41 2.56 -13.16
CA PRO A 156 21.28 2.28 -14.58
C PRO A 156 19.85 2.58 -15.03
N PHE A 157 19.70 3.24 -16.18
CA PHE A 157 18.40 3.54 -16.81
C PHE A 157 17.49 4.53 -16.08
N ALA A 158 18.00 5.38 -15.18
CA ALA A 158 17.19 6.38 -14.47
C ALA A 158 16.34 7.27 -15.43
N GLU A 159 16.91 7.73 -16.54
CA GLU A 159 16.18 8.53 -17.56
C GLU A 159 15.04 7.76 -18.26
N TRP A 160 15.14 6.43 -18.27
CA TRP A 160 14.15 5.54 -18.89
C TRP A 160 13.16 4.98 -17.87
N GLY A 161 13.36 5.20 -16.56
CA GLY A 161 12.52 4.65 -15.50
C GLY A 161 11.06 5.09 -15.63
N PHE A 162 10.82 6.35 -15.98
CA PHE A 162 9.48 6.86 -16.29
C PHE A 162 8.81 6.07 -17.44
N TRP A 163 9.50 5.95 -18.57
CA TRP A 163 9.01 5.22 -19.74
C TRP A 163 8.79 3.74 -19.45
N ALA A 164 9.68 3.13 -18.67
CA ALA A 164 9.57 1.75 -18.24
C ALA A 164 8.34 1.54 -17.33
N ASN A 165 8.02 2.47 -16.43
CA ASN A 165 6.82 2.43 -15.59
C ASN A 165 5.55 2.51 -16.45
N PHE A 166 5.57 3.40 -17.43
CA PHE A 166 4.46 3.57 -18.34
C PHE A 166 4.25 2.33 -19.21
N LEU A 167 5.33 1.78 -19.78
CA LEU A 167 5.28 0.58 -20.60
C LEU A 167 4.87 -0.66 -19.80
N LEU A 168 5.32 -0.81 -18.55
CA LEU A 168 4.93 -1.94 -17.70
C LEU A 168 3.44 -1.90 -17.36
N THR A 169 2.93 -0.75 -16.91
CA THR A 169 1.52 -0.59 -16.56
C THR A 169 0.60 -0.73 -17.78
N LEU A 170 0.96 -0.12 -18.91
CA LEU A 170 0.24 -0.29 -20.18
C LEU A 170 0.38 -1.70 -20.74
N GLY A 171 1.52 -2.35 -20.58
CA GLY A 171 1.76 -3.73 -21.01
C GLY A 171 0.84 -4.72 -20.27
N VAL A 172 0.69 -4.56 -18.96
CA VAL A 172 -0.26 -5.35 -18.16
C VAL A 172 -1.70 -5.08 -18.58
N LEU A 173 -2.06 -3.82 -18.84
CA LEU A 173 -3.38 -3.45 -19.32
C LEU A 173 -3.68 -4.01 -20.72
N PHE A 174 -2.70 -3.95 -21.62
CA PHE A 174 -2.78 -4.51 -22.96
C PHE A 174 -2.94 -6.03 -22.91
N TRP A 175 -2.17 -6.71 -22.05
CA TRP A 175 -2.31 -8.15 -21.81
C TRP A 175 -3.70 -8.51 -21.29
N TYR A 176 -4.23 -7.73 -20.33
CA TYR A 176 -5.58 -7.91 -19.82
C TYR A 176 -6.63 -7.73 -20.93
N TRP A 177 -6.55 -6.66 -21.71
CA TRP A 177 -7.45 -6.40 -22.84
C TRP A 177 -7.40 -7.52 -23.89
N TRP A 178 -6.20 -8.02 -24.20
CA TRP A 178 -6.00 -9.13 -25.13
C TRP A 178 -6.66 -10.41 -24.62
N LYS A 179 -6.50 -10.73 -23.33
CA LYS A 179 -7.13 -11.90 -22.69
C LYS A 179 -8.65 -11.75 -22.54
N SER A 180 -9.17 -10.54 -22.38
CA SER A 180 -10.61 -10.24 -22.28
C SER A 180 -11.35 -10.26 -23.62
N GLY A 181 -10.78 -10.84 -24.68
CA GLY A 181 -11.43 -10.95 -25.98
C GLY A 181 -11.45 -9.63 -26.76
N ARG A 182 -10.51 -8.72 -26.48
CA ARG A 182 -10.30 -7.44 -27.19
C ARG A 182 -11.50 -6.49 -27.17
N ARG A 183 -12.36 -6.61 -26.16
CA ARG A 183 -13.51 -5.71 -25.98
C ARG A 183 -13.08 -4.48 -25.20
N PHE A 184 -13.31 -3.30 -25.77
CA PHE A 184 -13.19 -2.04 -25.05
C PHE A 184 -14.41 -1.84 -24.15
N THR A 185 -14.34 -2.39 -22.94
CA THR A 185 -15.35 -2.12 -21.91
C THR A 185 -15.06 -0.79 -21.23
N LYS A 186 -16.08 -0.20 -20.59
CA LYS A 186 -15.95 1.07 -19.86
C LYS A 186 -14.85 1.00 -18.79
N GLU A 187 -14.68 -0.17 -18.18
CA GLU A 187 -13.65 -0.42 -17.16
C GLU A 187 -12.24 -0.30 -17.72
N VAL A 188 -11.96 -0.86 -18.90
CA VAL A 188 -10.63 -0.77 -19.53
C VAL A 188 -10.28 0.68 -19.84
N VAL A 189 -11.26 1.47 -20.31
CA VAL A 189 -11.06 2.90 -20.59
C VAL A 189 -10.79 3.70 -19.31
N ILE A 190 -11.53 3.42 -18.23
CA ILE A 190 -11.31 4.07 -16.93
C ILE A 190 -9.92 3.73 -16.39
N VAL A 191 -9.52 2.46 -16.42
CA VAL A 191 -8.19 2.03 -15.92
C VAL A 191 -7.08 2.61 -16.80
N LEU A 192 -7.27 2.67 -18.12
CA LEU A 192 -6.33 3.33 -19.03
C LEU A 192 -6.16 4.81 -18.65
N ALA A 193 -7.25 5.54 -18.41
CA ALA A 193 -7.18 6.94 -18.01
C ALA A 193 -6.45 7.11 -16.67
N ILE A 194 -6.70 6.22 -15.69
CA ILE A 194 -6.00 6.24 -14.40
C ILE A 194 -4.50 5.98 -14.58
N PHE A 195 -4.12 5.00 -15.42
CA PHE A 195 -2.71 4.70 -15.68
C PHE A 195 -2.01 5.78 -16.49
N MET A 196 -2.71 6.44 -17.40
CA MET A 196 -2.22 7.62 -18.10
C MET A 196 -1.94 8.76 -17.12
N LEU A 197 -2.88 9.05 -16.21
CA LEU A 197 -2.69 10.06 -15.16
C LEU A 197 -1.57 9.70 -14.18
N TRP A 198 -1.50 8.44 -13.76
CA TRP A 198 -0.43 7.92 -12.90
C TRP A 198 0.93 8.08 -13.56
N GLY A 199 1.06 7.68 -14.82
CA GLY A 199 2.25 7.92 -15.63
C GLY A 199 2.61 9.40 -15.65
N LEU A 200 1.70 10.25 -16.14
CA LEU A 200 1.94 11.68 -16.26
C LEU A 200 2.38 12.34 -14.96
N SER A 201 1.86 11.89 -13.81
CA SER A 201 2.25 12.42 -12.49
C SER A 201 3.70 12.12 -12.08
N LEU A 202 4.33 11.15 -12.73
CA LEU A 202 5.72 10.71 -12.51
C LEU A 202 6.68 11.20 -13.60
N VAL A 203 6.19 12.00 -14.56
CA VAL A 203 7.06 12.62 -15.57
C VAL A 203 7.92 13.67 -14.87
N PRO A 204 9.26 13.61 -15.01
CA PRO A 204 10.11 14.66 -14.53
C PRO A 204 9.85 15.92 -15.36
N LEU A 205 9.13 16.89 -14.80
CA LEU A 205 8.80 18.13 -15.51
C LEU A 205 9.94 19.14 -15.47
N GLY A 206 11.09 18.79 -14.88
CA GLY A 206 12.22 19.70 -14.73
C GLY A 206 11.85 20.94 -13.93
N ILE A 207 10.88 20.81 -13.02
CA ILE A 207 10.60 21.83 -12.04
C ILE A 207 11.76 21.70 -11.05
N GLU A 208 12.58 22.75 -10.99
CA GLU A 208 13.66 22.82 -10.02
C GLU A 208 13.02 23.03 -8.64
N PRO A 209 13.41 22.24 -7.62
CA PRO A 209 12.97 22.49 -6.26
C PRO A 209 13.39 23.92 -5.88
N MET A 210 12.42 24.72 -5.40
CA MET A 210 12.67 26.09 -4.92
C MET A 210 13.34 26.07 -3.55
#